data_AF-K0T6S7-F1
#
_entry.id   AF-K0T6S7-F1
#
_cell.length_a   1.000
_cell.length_b   1.000
_cell.length_c   1.000
_cell.angle_alpha   90.00
_cell.angle_beta   90.00
_cell.angle_gamma   90.00
#
_symmetry.space_group_name_H-M   'P 1'
#
loop_
_entity.id
_entity.type
_entity.pdbx_description
1 polymer ?
#
loop_
_entity_poly.entity_id
_entity_poly.type
_entity_poly.pdbx_seq_one_letter_code
_entity_poly.pdbx_strand_id
1 'polypeptide(L)'
;MSSDELDIEWMASGDRSDPTLQLIDDELVPTLTYDGYQEDVKKLEATFFEKGADDYWFVKILFRVQQKQKMHEGDRTHPQLLRLDRLKGILNYAGWEEDYSAAEERHLESGYLLSCNVEDDSFTNACWKLKRRQALSDGDRSDQWLSRLDSLQLSYPGWEDGLQTAMEAYREGHPSSLLDHRIHSLEERQRVYEGDRSSPRLAALDDLKTRLSYPGHEDDVADIEEEHFTNFWFSPNLCNEFSCLLKKVKVKQSEFEGFVDHALYHPVQRQIIEGHWSFHGWEEEVEEVRLSNYPDTLFPSELERFEICQMIHDGDHTRHPALIDLSKLKLSYPGWEQDTKECKIFLCRERYSFNSTYFDNLMAGMRNKQKTYDGHLINQQHKTGGKGLNIGDCTICWEADRTHVFIPCGHVCACLSCSQRVMASEKRCPFCNQLATMAGPGDWIKLYKTETQLSGPWGFCEDHVRAKCKEYAKMIQSLKEDKIVFDWFEELDTLDYGCYIQLPRTSELDFHSQILDQDLSTDGRNSDSIHRGGTKKTMKDRDRNALYFMLPK
;
A
#
# COMPACT_ATOMS: atom_id res chain seq x y z
N MET A 1 29.37 15.50 -2.96
CA MET A 1 28.34 14.45 -3.06
C MET A 1 27.21 14.89 -2.16
N SER A 2 26.00 15.07 -2.70
CA SER A 2 24.83 15.28 -1.84
C SER A 2 24.60 14.03 -0.98
N SER A 3 23.86 14.17 0.12
CA SER A 3 23.38 13.03 0.92
C SER A 3 22.81 11.92 0.02
N ASP A 4 22.06 12.33 -1.00
CA ASP A 4 21.32 11.45 -1.90
C ASP A 4 22.24 10.62 -2.82
N GLU A 5 23.45 11.12 -3.14
CA GLU A 5 24.41 10.37 -3.95
C GLU A 5 25.13 9.26 -3.15
N LEU A 6 25.34 9.48 -1.83
CA LEU A 6 25.98 8.50 -0.96
C LEU A 6 25.05 7.33 -0.62
N ASP A 7 23.74 7.59 -0.58
CA ASP A 7 22.74 6.55 -0.32
C ASP A 7 22.69 5.51 -1.46
N ILE A 8 22.98 5.92 -2.70
CA ILE A 8 22.90 5.04 -3.87
C ILE A 8 24.05 4.02 -3.92
N GLU A 9 25.26 4.36 -3.44
CA GLU A 9 26.43 3.51 -3.66
C GLU A 9 26.38 2.18 -2.89
N TRP A 10 25.94 2.21 -1.63
CA TRP A 10 25.86 0.98 -0.82
C TRP A 10 24.63 0.14 -1.19
N MET A 11 23.55 0.76 -1.68
CA MET A 11 22.39 0.03 -2.22
C MET A 11 22.75 -0.73 -3.51
N ALA A 12 23.56 -0.11 -4.39
CA ALA A 12 24.00 -0.75 -5.63
C ALA A 12 25.06 -1.84 -5.40
N SER A 13 25.89 -1.73 -4.35
CA SER A 13 27.02 -2.63 -4.10
C SER A 13 26.86 -3.58 -2.89
N GLY A 14 25.70 -3.53 -2.24
CA GLY A 14 25.37 -4.31 -1.05
C GLY A 14 24.95 -5.75 -1.32
N ASP A 15 24.35 -6.38 -0.32
CA ASP A 15 23.78 -7.73 -0.47
C ASP A 15 22.50 -7.68 -1.33
N ARG A 16 22.62 -8.15 -2.58
CA ARG A 16 21.53 -8.29 -3.53
C ARG A 16 20.95 -9.72 -3.58
N SER A 17 21.17 -10.53 -2.54
CA SER A 17 20.61 -11.89 -2.41
C SER A 17 19.11 -11.95 -2.17
N ASP A 18 18.44 -10.80 -2.03
CA ASP A 18 16.99 -10.79 -1.98
C ASP A 18 16.41 -11.35 -3.28
N PRO A 19 15.49 -12.33 -3.23
CA PRO A 19 14.90 -12.91 -4.44
C PRO A 19 14.30 -11.87 -5.39
N THR A 20 13.79 -10.75 -4.85
CA THR A 20 13.22 -9.66 -5.65
C THR A 20 14.29 -8.90 -6.42
N LEU A 21 15.43 -8.62 -5.79
CA LEU A 21 16.56 -7.95 -6.46
C LEU A 21 17.21 -8.89 -7.48
N GLN A 22 17.32 -10.19 -7.18
CA GLN A 22 17.79 -11.18 -8.14
C GLN A 22 16.86 -11.27 -9.36
N LEU A 23 15.55 -11.28 -9.16
CA LEU A 23 14.57 -11.22 -10.25
C LEU A 23 14.79 -9.96 -11.11
N ILE A 24 15.03 -8.81 -10.49
CA ILE A 24 15.29 -7.56 -11.23
C ILE A 24 16.58 -7.67 -12.04
N ASP A 25 17.69 -8.10 -11.44
CA ASP A 25 19.01 -8.12 -12.08
C ASP A 25 19.18 -9.21 -13.13
N ASP A 26 18.75 -10.42 -12.80
CA ASP A 26 19.08 -11.63 -13.57
C ASP A 26 18.00 -11.95 -14.61
N GLU A 27 16.74 -11.58 -14.34
CA GLU A 27 15.61 -11.90 -15.22
C GLU A 27 15.03 -10.66 -15.92
N LEU A 28 14.75 -9.58 -15.20
CA LEU A 28 14.05 -8.43 -15.77
C LEU A 28 14.99 -7.56 -16.63
N VAL A 29 16.03 -6.98 -16.03
CA VAL A 29 16.94 -6.01 -16.68
C VAL A 29 17.53 -6.52 -18.01
N PRO A 30 17.98 -7.77 -18.15
CA PRO A 30 18.54 -8.28 -19.41
C PRO A 30 17.53 -8.34 -20.56
N THR A 31 16.23 -8.34 -20.27
CA THR A 31 15.16 -8.37 -21.27
C THR A 31 14.69 -6.98 -21.71
N LEU A 32 15.11 -5.92 -21.03
CA LEU A 32 14.63 -4.57 -21.31
C LEU A 32 15.45 -3.93 -22.44
N THR A 33 14.75 -3.45 -23.47
CA THR A 33 15.34 -2.79 -24.64
C THR A 33 14.69 -1.46 -24.99
N TYR A 34 13.61 -1.06 -24.31
CA TYR A 34 12.93 0.22 -24.57
C TYR A 34 13.73 1.43 -24.06
N ASP A 35 13.65 2.57 -24.76
CA ASP A 35 14.37 3.78 -24.35
C ASP A 35 13.92 4.28 -22.96
N GLY A 36 14.90 4.54 -22.08
CA GLY A 36 14.65 5.05 -20.73
C GLY A 36 14.39 3.98 -19.66
N TYR A 37 14.52 2.69 -19.98
CA TYR A 37 14.28 1.60 -19.01
C TYR A 37 15.15 1.70 -17.75
N GLN A 38 16.34 2.31 -17.82
CA GLN A 38 17.23 2.45 -16.67
C GLN A 38 16.61 3.30 -15.56
N GLU A 39 15.86 4.35 -15.90
CA GLU A 39 15.18 5.20 -14.92
C GLU A 39 13.99 4.47 -14.29
N ASP A 40 13.26 3.68 -15.08
CA ASP A 40 12.15 2.87 -14.57
C ASP A 40 12.65 1.75 -13.64
N VAL A 41 13.79 1.11 -13.95
CA VAL A 41 14.46 0.14 -13.06
C VAL A 41 14.94 0.81 -11.78
N LYS A 42 15.59 1.98 -11.87
CA LYS A 42 16.02 2.74 -10.70
C LYS A 42 14.84 3.10 -9.79
N LYS A 43 13.71 3.51 -10.38
CA LYS A 43 12.47 3.80 -9.65
C LYS A 43 11.89 2.54 -8.99
N LEU A 44 11.95 1.40 -9.67
CA LEU A 44 11.51 0.11 -9.15
C LEU A 44 12.35 -0.31 -7.93
N GLU A 45 13.67 -0.23 -8.03
CA GLU A 45 14.60 -0.51 -6.91
C GLU A 45 14.39 0.45 -5.74
N ALA A 46 14.27 1.75 -6.00
CA ALA A 46 14.01 2.74 -4.96
C ALA A 46 12.72 2.40 -4.19
N THR A 47 11.65 2.05 -4.91
CA THR A 47 10.38 1.67 -4.28
C THR A 47 10.51 0.38 -3.46
N PHE A 48 11.30 -0.59 -3.92
CA PHE A 48 11.59 -1.81 -3.16
C PHE A 48 12.33 -1.52 -1.84
N PHE A 49 13.31 -0.61 -1.85
CA PHE A 49 14.04 -0.23 -0.65
C PHE A 49 13.22 0.67 0.29
N GLU A 50 12.32 1.49 -0.24
CA GLU A 50 11.45 2.35 0.58
C GLU A 50 10.28 1.58 1.20
N LYS A 51 9.66 0.66 0.45
CA LYS A 51 8.36 0.09 0.80
C LYS A 51 8.28 -1.44 0.71
N GLY A 52 9.30 -2.11 0.21
CA GLY A 52 9.31 -3.57 0.02
C GLY A 52 8.62 -4.04 -1.26
N ALA A 53 8.72 -5.35 -1.52
CA ALA A 53 8.21 -5.99 -2.74
C ALA A 53 6.68 -6.16 -2.76
N ASP A 54 6.06 -6.27 -1.59
CA ASP A 54 4.60 -6.40 -1.46
C ASP A 54 3.87 -5.05 -1.57
N ASP A 55 4.61 -3.95 -1.70
CA ASP A 55 4.02 -2.63 -1.85
C ASP A 55 3.30 -2.47 -3.18
N TYR A 56 2.11 -1.86 -3.11
CA TYR A 56 1.29 -1.57 -4.28
C TYR A 56 2.05 -0.79 -5.36
N TRP A 57 2.87 0.20 -4.97
CA TRP A 57 3.63 0.99 -5.93
C TRP A 57 4.75 0.18 -6.59
N PHE A 58 5.39 -0.73 -5.85
CA PHE A 58 6.39 -1.63 -6.42
C PHE A 58 5.76 -2.51 -7.51
N VAL A 59 4.66 -3.19 -7.19
CA VAL A 59 3.92 -4.04 -8.14
C VAL A 59 3.46 -3.24 -9.37
N LYS A 60 2.97 -2.01 -9.16
CA LYS A 60 2.54 -1.11 -10.23
C LYS A 60 3.70 -0.70 -11.15
N ILE A 61 4.87 -0.36 -10.61
CA ILE A 61 6.05 -0.01 -11.42
C ILE A 61 6.58 -1.23 -12.17
N LEU A 62 6.63 -2.40 -11.52
CA LEU A 62 7.05 -3.65 -12.17
C LEU A 62 6.17 -3.97 -13.36
N PHE A 63 4.84 -3.89 -13.19
CA PHE A 63 3.90 -4.06 -14.29
C PHE A 63 4.17 -3.05 -15.42
N ARG A 64 4.36 -1.77 -15.09
CA ARG A 64 4.64 -0.73 -16.08
C ARG A 64 5.90 -1.03 -16.89
N VAL A 65 6.98 -1.44 -16.24
CA VAL A 65 8.24 -1.84 -16.90
C VAL A 65 8.01 -2.99 -17.87
N GLN A 66 7.30 -4.04 -17.43
CA GLN A 66 7.01 -5.21 -18.26
C GLN A 66 6.11 -4.87 -19.45
N GLN A 67 5.07 -4.06 -19.26
CA GLN A 67 4.18 -3.65 -20.35
C GLN A 67 4.87 -2.72 -21.34
N LYS A 68 5.70 -1.77 -20.88
CA LYS A 68 6.50 -0.93 -21.78
C LYS A 68 7.41 -1.78 -22.68
N GLN A 69 8.06 -2.80 -22.12
CA GLN A 69 8.88 -3.73 -22.91
C GLN A 69 8.04 -4.47 -23.96
N LYS A 70 6.88 -5.02 -23.57
CA LYS A 70 5.96 -5.68 -24.52
C LYS A 70 5.51 -4.75 -25.64
N MET A 71 5.09 -3.53 -25.30
CA MET A 71 4.69 -2.53 -26.28
C MET A 71 5.84 -2.16 -27.23
N HIS A 72 7.07 -2.05 -26.72
CA HIS A 72 8.27 -1.79 -27.51
C HIS A 72 8.61 -2.94 -28.47
N GLU A 73 8.38 -4.19 -28.06
CA GLU A 73 8.50 -5.38 -28.92
C GLU A 73 7.34 -5.53 -29.92
N GLY A 74 6.33 -4.64 -29.86
CA GLY A 74 5.14 -4.69 -30.69
C GLY A 74 4.06 -5.66 -30.18
N ASP A 75 4.23 -6.24 -29.00
CA ASP A 75 3.20 -7.04 -28.32
C ASP A 75 2.13 -6.12 -27.73
N ARG A 76 0.95 -6.14 -28.37
CA ARG A 76 -0.26 -5.43 -27.94
C ARG A 76 -1.38 -6.39 -27.53
N THR A 77 -1.04 -7.63 -27.15
CA THR A 77 -2.03 -8.68 -26.81
C THR A 77 -2.78 -8.41 -25.50
N HIS A 78 -2.35 -7.42 -24.69
CA HIS A 78 -3.07 -7.06 -23.48
C HIS A 78 -4.52 -6.64 -23.79
N PRO A 79 -5.54 -7.17 -23.09
CA PRO A 79 -6.95 -6.90 -23.40
C PRO A 79 -7.32 -5.41 -23.48
N GLN A 80 -6.73 -4.59 -22.60
CA GLN A 80 -6.93 -3.13 -22.62
C GLN A 80 -6.33 -2.47 -23.87
N LEU A 81 -5.13 -2.88 -24.32
CA LEU A 81 -4.53 -2.37 -25.55
C LEU A 81 -5.33 -2.82 -26.78
N LEU A 82 -5.80 -4.06 -26.82
CA LEU A 82 -6.69 -4.54 -27.89
C LEU A 82 -8.01 -3.74 -27.94
N ARG A 83 -8.60 -3.41 -26.78
CA ARG A 83 -9.77 -2.54 -26.69
C ARG A 83 -9.47 -1.14 -27.26
N LEU A 84 -8.30 -0.59 -26.97
CA LEU A 84 -7.87 0.71 -27.48
C LEU A 84 -7.59 0.67 -28.99
N ASP A 85 -6.97 -0.39 -29.51
CA ASP A 85 -6.73 -0.61 -30.94
C ASP A 85 -8.02 -0.69 -31.76
N ARG A 86 -9.08 -1.30 -31.20
CA ARG A 86 -10.41 -1.29 -31.82
C ARG A 86 -10.97 0.13 -31.95
N LEU A 87 -10.72 1.00 -30.96
CA LEU A 87 -11.15 2.40 -31.03
C LEU A 87 -10.37 3.16 -32.11
N LYS A 88 -9.06 2.94 -32.23
CA LYS A 88 -8.18 3.63 -33.20
C LYS A 88 -8.76 3.69 -34.61
N GLY A 89 -9.42 2.62 -35.06
CA GLY A 89 -10.00 2.53 -36.41
C GLY A 89 -11.23 3.40 -36.67
N ILE A 90 -11.88 3.92 -35.63
CA ILE A 90 -13.09 4.74 -35.73
C ILE A 90 -12.86 6.21 -35.34
N LEU A 91 -11.68 6.56 -34.85
CA LEU A 91 -11.38 7.93 -34.40
C LEU A 91 -11.08 8.85 -35.61
N ASN A 92 -11.76 9.99 -35.68
CA ASN A 92 -11.63 10.99 -36.74
C ASN A 92 -11.68 12.44 -36.23
N TYR A 93 -11.89 12.67 -34.93
CA TYR A 93 -11.99 14.02 -34.36
C TYR A 93 -10.62 14.68 -34.21
N ALA A 94 -10.53 16.01 -34.31
CA ALA A 94 -9.25 16.72 -34.20
C ALA A 94 -8.59 16.50 -32.81
N GLY A 95 -7.34 16.04 -32.78
CA GLY A 95 -6.58 15.79 -31.55
C GLY A 95 -6.76 14.38 -30.95
N TRP A 96 -7.40 13.46 -31.67
CA TRP A 96 -7.61 12.09 -31.18
C TRP A 96 -6.30 11.32 -30.93
N GLU A 97 -5.23 11.61 -31.67
CA GLU A 97 -3.93 10.94 -31.49
C GLU A 97 -3.31 11.24 -30.11
N GLU A 98 -3.51 12.46 -29.60
CA GLU A 98 -3.04 12.87 -28.27
C GLU A 98 -3.85 12.17 -27.17
N ASP A 99 -5.18 12.16 -27.30
CA ASP A 99 -6.05 11.45 -26.35
C ASP A 99 -5.81 9.94 -26.37
N TYR A 100 -5.52 9.37 -27.54
CA TYR A 100 -5.16 7.97 -27.71
C TYR A 100 -3.85 7.64 -27.00
N SER A 101 -2.81 8.46 -27.21
CA SER A 101 -1.52 8.32 -26.53
C SER A 101 -1.67 8.48 -25.01
N ALA A 102 -2.51 9.41 -24.57
CA ALA A 102 -2.83 9.56 -23.15
C ALA A 102 -3.54 8.31 -22.59
N ALA A 103 -4.43 7.67 -23.35
CA ALA A 103 -5.07 6.41 -22.95
C ALA A 103 -4.06 5.25 -22.84
N GLU A 104 -3.05 5.19 -23.72
CA GLU A 104 -1.94 4.23 -23.61
C GLU A 104 -1.14 4.46 -22.32
N GLU A 105 -0.83 5.71 -21.99
CA GLU A 105 -0.13 6.02 -20.74
C GLU A 105 -0.99 5.69 -19.52
N ARG A 106 -2.30 5.96 -19.56
CA ARG A 106 -3.23 5.56 -18.48
C ARG A 106 -3.29 4.06 -18.28
N HIS A 107 -3.17 3.25 -19.35
CA HIS A 107 -3.05 1.80 -19.23
C HIS A 107 -1.79 1.39 -18.46
N LEU A 108 -0.65 2.05 -18.76
CA LEU A 108 0.60 1.83 -18.05
C LEU A 108 0.53 2.29 -16.58
N GLU A 109 -0.24 3.33 -16.29
CA GLU A 109 -0.47 3.84 -14.93
C GLU A 109 -1.50 3.04 -14.13
N SER A 110 -2.54 2.48 -14.76
CA SER A 110 -3.61 1.76 -14.05
C SER A 110 -3.11 0.44 -13.44
N GLY A 111 -1.99 -0.09 -13.94
CA GLY A 111 -1.40 -1.33 -13.43
C GLY A 111 -2.25 -2.57 -13.75
N TYR A 112 -1.81 -3.72 -13.25
CA TYR A 112 -2.53 -5.00 -13.31
C TYR A 112 -3.79 -5.05 -12.42
N LEU A 113 -3.99 -4.06 -11.54
CA LEU A 113 -5.02 -4.10 -10.51
C LEU A 113 -6.38 -3.69 -11.07
N LEU A 114 -6.90 -4.54 -11.95
CA LEU A 114 -8.29 -4.59 -12.40
C LEU A 114 -9.30 -4.88 -11.27
N SER A 115 -8.87 -5.12 -10.02
CA SER A 115 -9.71 -5.89 -9.08
C SER A 115 -10.06 -5.28 -7.72
N CYS A 116 -9.69 -4.05 -7.36
CA CYS A 116 -9.96 -3.60 -5.98
C CYS A 116 -10.92 -2.43 -5.83
N ASN A 117 -10.86 -1.41 -6.70
CA ASN A 117 -11.80 -0.29 -6.66
C ASN A 117 -12.45 -0.13 -8.02
N VAL A 118 -13.71 -0.56 -8.15
CA VAL A 118 -14.51 -0.55 -9.38
C VAL A 118 -14.73 0.88 -9.93
N GLU A 119 -14.47 1.90 -9.13
CA GLU A 119 -14.88 3.27 -9.40
C GLU A 119 -13.80 4.17 -10.02
N ASP A 120 -12.52 3.75 -10.04
CA ASP A 120 -11.42 4.56 -10.58
C ASP A 120 -10.61 3.82 -11.67
N ASP A 121 -11.31 3.30 -12.67
CA ASP A 121 -10.67 2.79 -13.88
C ASP A 121 -10.32 3.96 -14.80
N SER A 122 -9.23 4.67 -14.46
CA SER A 122 -8.65 5.76 -15.24
C SER A 122 -8.46 5.42 -16.72
N PHE A 123 -8.16 4.16 -17.04
CA PHE A 123 -8.06 3.67 -18.42
C PHE A 123 -9.44 3.58 -19.09
N THR A 124 -10.44 3.03 -18.40
CA THR A 124 -11.82 3.04 -18.92
C THR A 124 -12.35 4.44 -19.12
N ASN A 125 -12.03 5.40 -18.24
CA ASN A 125 -12.38 6.81 -18.43
C ASN A 125 -11.72 7.40 -19.68
N ALA A 126 -10.44 7.09 -19.94
CA ALA A 126 -9.76 7.50 -21.17
C ALA A 126 -10.41 6.88 -22.43
N CYS A 127 -10.83 5.62 -22.36
CA CYS A 127 -11.61 4.98 -23.44
C CYS A 127 -12.98 5.65 -23.65
N TRP A 128 -13.67 6.03 -22.59
CA TRP A 128 -14.93 6.77 -22.68
C TRP A 128 -14.73 8.16 -23.26
N LYS A 129 -13.65 8.85 -22.89
CA LYS A 129 -13.28 10.15 -23.45
C LYS A 129 -13.14 10.07 -24.97
N LEU A 130 -12.37 9.10 -25.47
CA LEU A 130 -12.21 8.82 -26.90
C LEU A 130 -13.57 8.59 -27.59
N LYS A 131 -14.40 7.68 -27.05
CA LYS A 131 -15.72 7.35 -27.61
C LYS A 131 -16.66 8.55 -27.65
N ARG A 132 -16.73 9.32 -26.56
CA ARG A 132 -17.66 10.44 -26.42
C ARG A 132 -17.24 11.65 -27.24
N ARG A 133 -15.94 11.96 -27.30
CA ARG A 133 -15.41 12.98 -28.22
C ARG A 133 -15.66 12.60 -29.68
N GLN A 134 -15.49 11.31 -30.02
CA GLN A 134 -15.85 10.81 -31.35
C GLN A 134 -17.33 10.98 -31.65
N ALA A 135 -18.23 10.54 -30.76
CA ALA A 135 -19.67 10.72 -30.93
C ALA A 135 -20.06 12.20 -31.10
N LEU A 136 -19.51 13.09 -30.28
CA LEU A 136 -19.73 14.53 -30.39
C LEU A 136 -19.24 15.11 -31.72
N SER A 137 -18.09 14.62 -32.23
CA SER A 137 -17.54 15.02 -33.53
C SER A 137 -18.42 14.56 -34.70
N ASP A 138 -18.99 13.35 -34.61
CA ASP A 138 -19.93 12.82 -35.59
C ASP A 138 -21.33 13.46 -35.49
N GLY A 139 -21.56 14.32 -34.49
CA GLY A 139 -22.87 14.92 -34.19
C GLY A 139 -23.88 13.93 -33.60
N ASP A 140 -23.42 12.77 -33.14
CA ASP A 140 -24.24 11.77 -32.47
C ASP A 140 -24.58 12.22 -31.04
N ARG A 141 -25.88 12.38 -30.78
CA ARG A 141 -26.43 12.73 -29.47
C ARG A 141 -27.33 11.61 -28.90
N SER A 142 -27.20 10.39 -29.42
CA SER A 142 -28.01 9.23 -29.00
C SER A 142 -27.64 8.68 -27.62
N ASP A 143 -26.49 9.08 -27.06
CA ASP A 143 -26.10 8.73 -25.70
C ASP A 143 -27.14 9.24 -24.69
N GLN A 144 -27.57 8.36 -23.79
CA GLN A 144 -28.60 8.65 -22.79
C GLN A 144 -28.28 9.88 -21.93
N TRP A 145 -27.00 10.14 -21.63
CA TRP A 145 -26.58 11.25 -20.78
C TRP A 145 -26.66 12.57 -21.52
N LEU A 146 -26.25 12.60 -22.79
CA LEU A 146 -26.44 13.78 -23.65
C LEU A 146 -27.92 14.07 -23.88
N SER A 147 -28.71 13.03 -24.19
CA SER A 147 -30.15 13.18 -24.36
C SER A 147 -30.83 13.70 -23.11
N ARG A 148 -30.39 13.28 -21.90
CA ARG A 148 -30.92 13.80 -20.64
C ARG A 148 -30.53 15.25 -20.43
N LEU A 149 -29.25 15.61 -20.65
CA LEU A 149 -28.76 17.00 -20.58
C LEU A 149 -29.55 17.94 -21.50
N ASP A 150 -29.83 17.52 -22.74
CA ASP A 150 -30.60 18.30 -23.71
C ASP A 150 -32.08 18.49 -23.32
N SER A 151 -32.60 17.58 -22.49
CA SER A 151 -34.00 17.63 -22.05
C SER A 151 -34.23 18.54 -20.85
N LEU A 152 -33.16 19.00 -20.18
CA LEU A 152 -33.27 19.84 -18.99
C LEU A 152 -33.85 21.22 -19.34
N GLN A 153 -34.87 21.64 -18.60
CA GLN A 153 -35.46 22.98 -18.68
C GLN A 153 -35.00 23.79 -17.47
N LEU A 154 -33.82 24.40 -17.59
CA LEU A 154 -33.21 25.18 -16.52
C LEU A 154 -33.52 26.67 -16.67
N SER A 155 -33.80 27.34 -15.55
CA SER A 155 -34.13 28.77 -15.49
C SER A 155 -33.51 29.51 -14.30
N TYR A 156 -32.82 28.80 -13.39
CA TYR A 156 -32.12 29.43 -12.28
C TYR A 156 -30.89 30.22 -12.74
N PRO A 157 -30.59 31.43 -12.23
CA PRO A 157 -29.46 32.23 -12.68
C PRO A 157 -28.12 31.47 -12.64
N GLY A 158 -27.37 31.47 -13.75
CA GLY A 158 -26.07 30.82 -13.85
C GLY A 158 -26.11 29.32 -14.17
N TRP A 159 -27.27 28.76 -14.53
CA TRP A 159 -27.41 27.35 -14.91
C TRP A 159 -26.51 26.95 -16.08
N GLU A 160 -26.16 27.90 -16.95
CA GLU A 160 -25.33 27.68 -18.13
C GLU A 160 -23.94 27.15 -17.77
N ASP A 161 -23.35 27.64 -16.66
CA ASP A 161 -22.05 27.20 -16.18
C ASP A 161 -22.09 25.74 -15.67
N GLY A 162 -23.16 25.40 -14.94
CA GLY A 162 -23.41 24.04 -14.49
C GLY A 162 -23.63 23.07 -15.66
N LEU A 163 -24.42 23.47 -16.67
CA LEU A 163 -24.64 22.67 -17.87
C LEU A 163 -23.33 22.48 -18.65
N GLN A 164 -22.55 23.56 -18.83
CA GLN A 164 -21.26 23.50 -19.51
C GLN A 164 -20.28 22.58 -18.77
N THR A 165 -20.27 22.63 -17.44
CA THR A 165 -19.46 21.74 -16.60
C THR A 165 -19.88 20.27 -16.76
N ALA A 166 -21.17 19.99 -16.82
CA ALA A 166 -21.69 18.63 -17.07
C ALA A 166 -21.34 18.13 -18.48
N MET A 167 -21.42 19.00 -19.48
CA MET A 167 -21.03 18.71 -20.86
C MET A 167 -19.52 18.44 -21.00
N GLU A 168 -18.68 19.22 -20.31
CA GLU A 168 -17.24 18.97 -20.28
C GLU A 168 -16.93 17.67 -19.54
N ALA A 169 -17.63 17.37 -18.44
CA ALA A 169 -17.47 16.10 -17.76
C ALA A 169 -17.84 14.91 -18.67
N TYR A 170 -18.86 15.07 -19.50
CA TYR A 170 -19.24 14.06 -20.50
C TYR A 170 -18.11 13.88 -21.50
N ARG A 171 -17.64 14.98 -22.09
CA ARG A 171 -16.55 15.02 -23.07
C ARG A 171 -15.27 14.38 -22.53
N GLU A 172 -14.90 14.64 -21.28
CA GLU A 172 -13.69 14.11 -20.65
C GLU A 172 -13.78 12.63 -20.22
N GLY A 173 -14.89 11.96 -20.55
CA GLY A 173 -15.01 10.52 -20.31
C GLY A 173 -15.21 10.16 -18.83
N HIS A 174 -15.67 11.10 -18.01
CA HIS A 174 -15.91 10.82 -16.59
C HIS A 174 -16.91 9.67 -16.39
N PRO A 175 -16.82 8.94 -15.25
CA PRO A 175 -17.73 7.85 -14.92
C PRO A 175 -19.20 8.27 -15.01
N SER A 176 -20.07 7.34 -15.41
CA SER A 176 -21.52 7.60 -15.51
C SER A 176 -22.14 8.11 -14.21
N SER A 177 -21.63 7.66 -13.04
CA SER A 177 -22.05 8.16 -11.73
C SER A 177 -21.77 9.66 -11.54
N LEU A 178 -20.66 10.17 -12.08
CA LEU A 178 -20.34 11.60 -12.04
C LEU A 178 -21.23 12.44 -12.94
N LEU A 179 -21.60 11.89 -14.09
CA LEU A 179 -22.55 12.55 -14.96
C LEU A 179 -23.94 12.59 -14.34
N ASP A 180 -24.38 11.47 -13.77
CA ASP A 180 -25.66 11.39 -13.08
C ASP A 180 -25.75 12.40 -11.94
N HIS A 181 -24.70 12.46 -11.12
CA HIS A 181 -24.56 13.46 -10.05
C HIS A 181 -24.74 14.87 -10.58
N ARG A 182 -23.97 15.24 -11.61
CA ARG A 182 -24.00 16.61 -12.15
C ARG A 182 -25.37 16.96 -12.69
N ILE A 183 -26.03 16.04 -13.40
CA ILE A 183 -27.38 16.25 -13.91
C ILE A 183 -28.38 16.39 -12.76
N HIS A 184 -28.31 15.52 -11.75
CA HIS A 184 -29.17 15.63 -10.57
C HIS A 184 -28.94 16.95 -9.83
N SER A 185 -27.70 17.44 -9.75
CA SER A 185 -27.39 18.75 -9.15
C SER A 185 -28.11 19.88 -9.90
N LEU A 186 -28.10 19.87 -11.24
CA LEU A 186 -28.84 20.84 -12.06
C LEU A 186 -30.35 20.75 -11.81
N GLU A 187 -30.91 19.53 -11.79
CA GLU A 187 -32.33 19.27 -11.53
C GLU A 187 -32.74 19.74 -10.13
N GLU A 188 -31.93 19.48 -9.10
CA GLU A 188 -32.23 19.89 -7.72
C GLU A 188 -32.10 21.41 -7.54
N ARG A 189 -31.08 22.05 -8.12
CA ARG A 189 -30.99 23.53 -8.13
C ARG A 189 -32.21 24.15 -8.81
N GLN A 190 -32.65 23.56 -9.92
CA GLN A 190 -33.86 24.03 -10.61
C GLN A 190 -35.11 23.88 -9.74
N ARG A 191 -35.30 22.73 -9.08
CA ARG A 191 -36.41 22.52 -8.13
C ARG A 191 -36.41 23.54 -7.00
N VAL A 192 -35.26 23.77 -6.36
CA VAL A 192 -35.13 24.74 -5.28
C VAL A 192 -35.41 26.16 -5.77
N TYR A 193 -34.96 26.52 -6.97
CA TYR A 193 -35.24 27.81 -7.59
C TYR A 193 -36.73 28.01 -7.89
N GLU A 194 -37.45 26.96 -8.25
CA GLU A 194 -38.92 26.96 -8.41
C GLU A 194 -39.68 27.03 -7.06
N GLY A 195 -38.96 27.03 -5.94
CA GLY A 195 -39.50 27.13 -4.59
C GLY A 195 -39.77 25.77 -3.93
N ASP A 196 -39.43 24.66 -4.58
CA ASP A 196 -39.54 23.33 -3.99
C ASP A 196 -38.32 23.01 -3.12
N ARG A 197 -38.47 23.22 -1.82
CA ARG A 197 -37.47 22.87 -0.79
C ARG A 197 -37.84 21.61 -0.01
N SER A 198 -38.66 20.72 -0.59
CA SER A 198 -39.17 19.52 0.10
C SER A 198 -38.11 18.45 0.37
N SER A 199 -36.88 18.65 -0.09
CA SER A 199 -35.76 17.75 0.20
C SER A 199 -35.60 17.63 1.73
N PRO A 200 -35.61 16.43 2.32
CA PRO A 200 -35.54 16.27 3.79
C PRO A 200 -34.37 17.01 4.44
N ARG A 201 -33.28 17.18 3.69
CA ARG A 201 -32.07 17.89 4.09
C ARG A 201 -32.27 19.40 4.15
N LEU A 202 -32.84 20.00 3.10
CA LEU A 202 -33.15 21.43 3.09
C LEU A 202 -34.23 21.76 4.11
N ALA A 203 -35.23 20.89 4.28
CA ALA A 203 -36.23 21.03 5.34
C ALA A 203 -35.60 21.02 6.75
N ALA A 204 -34.65 20.11 7.01
CA ALA A 204 -33.91 20.07 8.28
C ALA A 204 -33.02 21.30 8.48
N LEU A 205 -32.40 21.82 7.42
CA LEU A 205 -31.62 23.05 7.46
C LEU A 205 -32.49 24.28 7.72
N ASP A 206 -33.66 24.36 7.07
CA ASP A 206 -34.62 25.45 7.24
C ASP A 206 -35.16 25.47 8.68
N ASP A 207 -35.49 24.31 9.25
CA ASP A 207 -35.87 24.19 10.66
C ASP A 207 -34.74 24.65 11.60
N LEU A 208 -33.49 24.24 11.32
CA LEU A 208 -32.33 24.67 12.10
C LEU A 208 -32.13 26.19 12.00
N LYS A 209 -32.23 26.76 10.79
CA LYS A 209 -32.05 28.19 10.51
C LYS A 209 -32.93 29.07 11.38
N THR A 210 -34.16 28.64 11.69
CA THR A 210 -35.07 29.40 12.56
C THR A 210 -34.58 29.57 14.00
N ARG A 211 -33.61 28.76 14.42
CA ARG A 211 -33.07 28.71 15.79
C ARG A 211 -31.67 29.32 15.90
N LEU A 212 -31.05 29.70 14.78
CA LEU A 212 -29.72 30.28 14.78
C LEU A 212 -29.79 31.76 15.13
N SER A 213 -28.87 32.20 15.99
CA SER A 213 -28.75 33.59 16.42
C SER A 213 -27.30 34.07 16.50
N TYR A 214 -26.31 33.20 16.25
CA TYR A 214 -24.91 33.61 16.22
C TYR A 214 -24.62 34.50 14.98
N PRO A 215 -23.74 35.51 15.11
CA PRO A 215 -23.34 36.35 13.97
C PRO A 215 -22.68 35.52 12.87
N GLY A 216 -23.14 35.69 11.62
CA GLY A 216 -22.58 34.99 10.45
C GLY A 216 -23.17 33.59 10.20
N HIS A 217 -24.24 33.20 10.90
CA HIS A 217 -24.92 31.94 10.63
C HIS A 217 -25.54 31.87 9.23
N GLU A 218 -25.85 33.01 8.62
CA GLU A 218 -26.35 33.09 7.25
C GLU A 218 -25.34 32.56 6.23
N ASP A 219 -24.05 32.85 6.45
CA ASP A 219 -22.96 32.35 5.60
C ASP A 219 -22.79 30.84 5.77
N ASP A 220 -22.82 30.34 7.01
CA ASP A 220 -22.79 28.89 7.28
C ASP A 220 -24.00 28.16 6.65
N VAL A 221 -25.19 28.76 6.69
CA VAL A 221 -26.38 28.19 6.03
C VAL A 221 -26.21 28.17 4.52
N ALA A 222 -25.70 29.26 3.92
CA ALA A 222 -25.45 29.34 2.48
C ALA A 222 -24.40 28.32 2.03
N ASP A 223 -23.34 28.12 2.82
CA ASP A 223 -22.31 27.10 2.57
C ASP A 223 -22.92 25.69 2.60
N ILE A 224 -23.80 25.39 3.57
CA ILE A 224 -24.48 24.08 3.64
C ILE A 224 -25.43 23.87 2.45
N GLU A 225 -26.11 24.94 2.00
CA GLU A 225 -26.93 24.89 0.79
C GLU A 225 -26.08 24.62 -0.45
N GLU A 226 -24.91 25.24 -0.59
CA GLU A 226 -24.02 25.01 -1.74
C GLU A 226 -23.42 23.59 -1.70
N GLU A 227 -23.04 23.09 -0.52
CA GLU A 227 -22.60 21.71 -0.29
C GLU A 227 -23.67 20.69 -0.66
N HIS A 228 -24.95 21.00 -0.39
CA HIS A 228 -26.09 20.17 -0.79
C HIS A 228 -26.13 19.93 -2.30
N PHE A 229 -25.70 20.91 -3.11
CA PHE A 229 -25.71 20.83 -4.56
C PHE A 229 -24.43 20.23 -5.14
N THR A 230 -23.27 20.42 -4.51
CA THR A 230 -21.96 20.15 -5.14
C THR A 230 -21.36 18.78 -4.79
N ASN A 231 -21.48 18.30 -3.55
CA ASN A 231 -20.74 17.12 -3.08
C ASN A 231 -21.58 15.83 -2.93
N PHE A 232 -22.86 15.87 -3.33
CA PHE A 232 -23.88 15.05 -2.68
C PHE A 232 -24.24 13.66 -3.27
N TRP A 233 -23.58 13.06 -4.27
CA TRP A 233 -24.07 11.75 -4.81
C TRP A 233 -23.08 10.59 -4.81
N PHE A 234 -21.85 10.79 -4.36
CA PHE A 234 -20.84 9.72 -4.39
C PHE A 234 -20.62 9.02 -3.06
N SER A 235 -21.00 9.63 -1.95
CA SER A 235 -20.76 9.03 -0.64
C SER A 235 -21.92 8.08 -0.29
N PRO A 236 -21.68 6.81 0.04
CA PRO A 236 -22.71 5.99 0.69
C PRO A 236 -23.17 6.61 2.03
N ASN A 237 -22.41 7.57 2.56
CA ASN A 237 -22.59 8.20 3.87
C ASN A 237 -23.20 9.60 3.79
N LEU A 238 -23.95 9.90 2.73
CA LEU A 238 -24.51 11.24 2.47
C LEU A 238 -25.36 11.83 3.60
N CYS A 239 -26.17 10.99 4.24
CA CYS A 239 -26.93 11.41 5.40
C CYS A 239 -26.01 11.80 6.57
N ASN A 240 -24.84 11.17 6.69
CA ASN A 240 -23.89 11.45 7.76
C ASN A 240 -23.18 12.77 7.51
N GLU A 241 -22.65 13.01 6.31
CA GLU A 241 -21.93 14.26 5.99
C GLU A 241 -22.81 15.50 6.19
N PHE A 242 -24.04 15.45 5.67
CA PHE A 242 -25.00 16.54 5.88
C PHE A 242 -25.38 16.69 7.36
N SER A 243 -25.56 15.57 8.08
CA SER A 243 -25.82 15.60 9.53
C SER A 243 -24.65 16.21 10.31
N CYS A 244 -23.41 15.98 9.88
CA CYS A 244 -22.22 16.58 10.47
C CYS A 244 -22.19 18.10 10.25
N LEU A 245 -22.52 18.59 9.05
CA LEU A 245 -22.67 20.02 8.79
C LEU A 245 -23.72 20.68 9.69
N LEU A 246 -24.90 20.06 9.83
CA LEU A 246 -25.94 20.53 10.75
C LEU A 246 -25.47 20.50 12.21
N LYS A 247 -24.71 19.46 12.61
CA LYS A 247 -24.13 19.35 13.95
C LYS A 247 -23.12 20.47 14.22
N LYS A 248 -22.27 20.82 13.25
CA LYS A 248 -21.30 21.92 13.36
C LYS A 248 -21.98 23.26 13.65
N VAL A 249 -23.05 23.56 12.92
CA VAL A 249 -23.85 24.78 13.13
C VAL A 249 -24.54 24.77 14.49
N LYS A 250 -25.04 23.61 14.95
CA LYS A 250 -25.60 23.46 16.30
C LYS A 250 -24.56 23.73 17.39
N VAL A 251 -23.33 23.22 17.24
CA VAL A 251 -22.24 23.45 18.19
C VAL A 251 -21.89 24.94 18.26
N LYS A 252 -21.72 25.61 17.11
CA LYS A 252 -21.50 27.07 17.05
C LYS A 252 -22.60 27.85 17.76
N GLN A 253 -23.86 27.45 17.55
CA GLN A 253 -25.01 28.07 18.21
C GLN A 253 -24.94 27.89 19.73
N SER A 254 -24.66 26.67 20.21
CA SER A 254 -24.55 26.39 21.65
C SER A 254 -23.38 27.15 22.30
N GLU A 255 -22.23 27.23 21.64
CA GLU A 255 -21.08 28.03 22.08
C GLU A 255 -21.42 29.52 22.17
N PHE A 256 -22.13 30.05 21.17
CA PHE A 256 -22.60 31.44 21.18
C PHE A 256 -23.58 31.73 22.32
N GLU A 257 -24.43 30.76 22.67
CA GLU A 257 -25.33 30.84 23.82
C GLU A 257 -24.62 30.69 25.17
N GLY A 258 -23.31 30.40 25.17
CA GLY A 258 -22.50 30.20 26.36
C GLY A 258 -22.70 28.85 27.03
N PHE A 259 -23.28 27.87 26.34
CA PHE A 259 -23.47 26.51 26.81
C PHE A 259 -22.82 25.51 25.86
N VAL A 260 -21.69 24.92 26.23
CA VAL A 260 -21.11 23.84 25.44
C VAL A 260 -21.89 22.56 25.76
N ASP A 261 -22.81 22.18 24.88
CA ASP A 261 -23.55 20.92 25.02
C ASP A 261 -22.63 19.73 24.70
N HIS A 262 -21.97 19.21 25.74
CA HIS A 262 -21.09 18.05 25.57
C HIS A 262 -21.83 16.81 25.09
N ALA A 263 -23.17 16.73 25.23
CA ALA A 263 -23.96 15.59 24.73
C ALA A 263 -23.95 15.50 23.20
N LEU A 264 -23.58 16.58 22.49
CA LEU A 264 -23.42 16.57 21.04
C LEU A 264 -22.15 15.83 20.58
N TYR A 265 -21.14 15.70 21.44
CA TYR A 265 -19.90 14.99 21.09
C TYR A 265 -20.04 13.48 21.27
N HIS A 266 -19.43 12.72 20.35
CA HIS A 266 -19.31 11.28 20.49
C HIS A 266 -18.51 10.96 21.78
N PRO A 267 -18.80 9.88 22.54
CA PRO A 267 -18.10 9.59 23.79
C PRO A 267 -16.57 9.54 23.66
N VAL A 268 -16.07 8.98 22.55
CA VAL A 268 -14.62 8.93 22.25
C VAL A 268 -14.08 10.31 21.87
N GLN A 269 -14.85 11.11 21.13
CA GLN A 269 -14.47 12.50 20.81
C GLN A 269 -14.32 13.32 22.09
N ARG A 270 -15.23 13.14 23.06
CA ARG A 270 -15.14 13.76 24.37
C ARG A 270 -13.89 13.33 25.14
N GLN A 271 -13.55 12.04 25.11
CA GLN A 271 -12.33 11.53 25.71
C GLN A 271 -11.06 12.19 25.14
N ILE A 272 -11.05 12.49 23.83
CA ILE A 272 -9.96 13.25 23.21
C ILE A 272 -9.95 14.70 23.71
N ILE A 273 -11.10 15.37 23.70
CA ILE A 273 -11.21 16.79 24.09
C ILE A 273 -10.87 17.01 25.57
N GLU A 274 -11.30 16.11 26.45
CA GLU A 274 -11.08 16.18 27.90
C GLU A 274 -9.76 15.52 28.33
N GLY A 275 -9.06 14.87 27.39
CA GLY A 275 -7.80 14.19 27.64
C GLY A 275 -6.68 15.15 28.02
N HIS A 276 -5.77 14.69 28.88
CA HIS A 276 -4.55 15.42 29.21
C HIS A 276 -3.42 14.97 28.26
N TRP A 277 -3.19 15.75 27.23
CA TRP A 277 -2.13 15.52 26.23
C TRP A 277 -0.95 16.45 26.50
N SER A 278 0.26 16.03 26.12
CA SER A 278 1.48 16.83 26.27
C SER A 278 2.40 16.81 25.04
N PHE A 279 2.03 16.10 23.98
CA PHE A 279 2.80 16.09 22.73
C PHE A 279 2.71 17.44 22.01
N HIS A 280 3.74 17.81 21.26
CA HIS A 280 3.79 19.12 20.60
C HIS A 280 2.64 19.29 19.59
N GLY A 281 1.89 20.40 19.69
CA GLY A 281 0.77 20.72 18.79
C GLY A 281 -0.57 20.11 19.19
N TRP A 282 -0.66 19.43 20.34
CA TRP A 282 -1.88 18.75 20.77
C TRP A 282 -3.10 19.67 20.89
N GLU A 283 -2.91 20.94 21.28
CA GLU A 283 -4.03 21.89 21.43
C GLU A 283 -4.72 22.15 20.08
N GLU A 284 -3.94 22.33 19.00
CA GLU A 284 -4.45 22.55 17.65
C GLU A 284 -5.17 21.29 17.14
N GLU A 285 -4.62 20.10 17.41
CA GLU A 285 -5.24 18.83 17.01
C GLU A 285 -6.54 18.54 17.79
N VAL A 286 -6.61 18.87 19.09
CA VAL A 286 -7.86 18.75 19.87
C VAL A 286 -8.92 19.70 19.31
N GLU A 287 -8.53 20.91 18.91
CA GLU A 287 -9.44 21.86 18.27
C GLU A 287 -9.93 21.31 16.92
N GLU A 288 -9.04 20.72 16.12
CA GLU A 288 -9.43 20.05 14.88
C GLU A 288 -10.45 18.94 15.16
N VAL A 289 -10.22 18.09 16.17
CA VAL A 289 -11.18 17.03 16.56
C VAL A 289 -12.51 17.63 17.03
N ARG A 290 -12.50 18.76 17.75
CA ARG A 290 -13.73 19.45 18.18
C ARG A 290 -14.55 19.94 16.99
N LEU A 291 -13.88 20.49 15.98
CA LEU A 291 -14.49 21.02 14.76
C LEU A 291 -14.71 19.95 13.68
N SER A 292 -14.16 18.75 13.87
CA SER A 292 -14.20 17.69 12.87
C SER A 292 -15.61 17.16 12.65
N ASN A 293 -15.91 16.91 11.37
CA ASN A 293 -17.12 16.26 10.92
C ASN A 293 -16.90 14.76 10.70
N TYR A 294 -15.99 14.15 11.48
CA TYR A 294 -15.69 12.74 11.31
C TYR A 294 -16.93 11.88 11.61
N PRO A 295 -17.22 10.88 10.77
CA PRO A 295 -18.15 9.82 11.12
C PRO A 295 -17.79 9.22 12.48
N ASP A 296 -18.81 8.86 13.28
CA ASP A 296 -18.60 8.31 14.63
C ASP A 296 -17.66 7.09 14.65
N THR A 297 -17.61 6.35 13.53
CA THR A 297 -16.75 5.19 13.32
C THR A 297 -15.25 5.51 13.27
N LEU A 298 -14.87 6.77 13.07
CA LEU A 298 -13.47 7.20 12.94
C LEU A 298 -12.86 7.71 14.25
N PHE A 299 -13.69 8.08 15.25
CA PHE A 299 -13.17 8.56 16.53
C PHE A 299 -12.31 7.54 17.29
N PRO A 300 -12.59 6.22 17.28
CA PRO A 300 -11.69 5.24 17.89
C PRO A 300 -10.28 5.29 17.32
N SER A 301 -10.15 5.46 16.00
CA SER A 301 -8.86 5.60 15.33
C SER A 301 -8.17 6.92 15.63
N GLU A 302 -8.93 8.01 15.81
CA GLU A 302 -8.36 9.29 16.29
C GLU A 302 -7.83 9.17 17.72
N LEU A 303 -8.57 8.51 18.62
CA LEU A 303 -8.08 8.32 19.98
C LEU A 303 -6.80 7.48 20.00
N GLU A 304 -6.76 6.39 19.22
CA GLU A 304 -5.55 5.58 19.03
C GLU A 304 -4.38 6.44 18.53
N ARG A 305 -4.61 7.34 17.57
CA ARG A 305 -3.60 8.28 17.06
C ARG A 305 -3.05 9.21 18.15
N PHE A 306 -3.93 9.83 18.96
CA PHE A 306 -3.53 10.66 20.10
C PHE A 306 -2.72 9.87 21.15
N GLU A 307 -3.13 8.65 21.45
CA GLU A 307 -2.40 7.75 22.36
C GLU A 307 -1.00 7.42 21.82
N ILE A 308 -0.86 7.16 20.52
CA ILE A 308 0.44 6.92 19.87
C ILE A 308 1.32 8.18 19.91
N CYS A 309 0.77 9.37 19.59
CA CYS A 309 1.48 10.65 19.69
C CYS A 309 2.03 10.87 21.10
N GLN A 310 1.19 10.61 22.11
CA GLN A 310 1.57 10.72 23.52
C GLN A 310 2.68 9.72 23.88
N MET A 311 2.55 8.45 23.46
CA MET A 311 3.58 7.42 23.68
C MET A 311 4.93 7.79 23.06
N ILE A 312 4.93 8.35 21.85
CA ILE A 312 6.16 8.81 21.17
C ILE A 312 6.77 9.99 21.94
N HIS A 313 5.95 10.92 22.42
CA HIS A 313 6.39 12.06 23.23
C HIS A 313 7.01 11.62 24.56
N ASP A 314 6.39 10.67 25.25
CA ASP A 314 6.86 10.12 26.53
C ASP A 314 8.07 9.17 26.39
N GLY A 315 8.38 8.75 25.16
CA GLY A 315 9.38 7.72 24.88
C GLY A 315 8.94 6.30 25.32
N ASP A 316 7.66 6.09 25.60
CA ASP A 316 7.08 4.80 25.97
C ASP A 316 6.62 4.04 24.73
N HIS A 317 7.51 3.23 24.16
CA HIS A 317 7.20 2.39 23.01
C HIS A 317 6.58 1.03 23.39
N THR A 318 6.25 0.78 24.67
CA THR A 318 5.91 -0.58 25.15
C THR A 318 4.43 -0.93 25.03
N ARG A 319 3.57 0.06 24.78
CA ARG A 319 2.12 -0.09 24.84
C ARG A 319 1.45 -0.34 23.49
N HIS A 320 2.04 0.12 22.39
CA HIS A 320 1.47 0.00 21.05
C HIS A 320 2.28 -0.99 20.18
N PRO A 321 1.64 -2.01 19.55
CA PRO A 321 2.35 -3.02 18.75
C PRO A 321 3.30 -2.46 17.69
N ALA A 322 2.87 -1.42 16.95
CA ALA A 322 3.70 -0.80 15.92
C ALA A 322 4.98 -0.14 16.48
N LEU A 323 4.87 0.52 17.63
CA LEU A 323 6.02 1.15 18.31
C LEU A 323 6.97 0.10 18.90
N ILE A 324 6.40 -0.98 19.44
CA ILE A 324 7.17 -2.14 19.91
C ILE A 324 8.00 -2.70 18.75
N ASP A 325 7.37 -2.95 17.60
CA ASP A 325 8.06 -3.56 16.46
C ASP A 325 9.09 -2.62 15.82
N LEU A 326 8.82 -1.31 15.75
CA LEU A 326 9.79 -0.30 15.36
C LEU A 326 11.00 -0.29 16.30
N SER A 327 10.78 -0.33 17.62
CA SER A 327 11.87 -0.32 18.62
C SER A 327 12.74 -1.59 18.65
N LYS A 328 12.22 -2.71 18.13
CA LYS A 328 12.98 -3.96 18.00
C LYS A 328 13.96 -3.96 16.83
N LEU A 329 13.81 -3.04 15.86
CA LEU A 329 14.72 -2.96 14.73
C LEU A 329 16.11 -2.53 15.20
N LYS A 330 17.12 -3.32 14.81
CA LYS A 330 18.53 -2.99 15.02
C LYS A 330 19.07 -2.45 13.71
N LEU A 331 19.04 -1.13 13.57
CA LEU A 331 19.41 -0.44 12.33
C LEU A 331 20.79 0.22 12.46
N SER A 332 21.53 0.23 11.36
CA SER A 332 22.89 0.79 11.26
C SER A 332 23.22 1.38 9.88
N TYR A 333 22.30 1.30 8.91
CA TYR A 333 22.50 1.88 7.57
C TYR A 333 22.41 3.41 7.58
N PRO A 334 23.22 4.15 6.79
CA PRO A 334 23.14 5.61 6.72
C PRO A 334 21.71 6.09 6.45
N GLY A 335 21.19 7.00 7.29
CA GLY A 335 19.84 7.54 7.16
C GLY A 335 18.75 6.81 7.95
N TRP A 336 19.05 5.73 8.67
CA TRP A 336 18.07 4.98 9.45
C TRP A 336 17.32 5.81 10.51
N GLU A 337 17.94 6.85 11.08
CA GLU A 337 17.29 7.75 12.03
C GLU A 337 16.18 8.58 11.37
N GLN A 338 16.39 8.99 10.13
CA GLN A 338 15.40 9.73 9.35
C GLN A 338 14.22 8.83 8.98
N ASP A 339 14.48 7.61 8.51
CA ASP A 339 13.43 6.61 8.25
C ASP A 339 12.62 6.31 9.53
N THR A 340 13.30 6.16 10.68
CA THR A 340 12.64 5.92 11.97
C THR A 340 11.76 7.10 12.37
N LYS A 341 12.22 8.33 12.12
CA LYS A 341 11.46 9.56 12.35
C LYS A 341 10.25 9.64 11.42
N GLU A 342 10.38 9.28 10.15
CA GLU A 342 9.29 9.24 9.18
C GLU A 342 8.23 8.20 9.57
N CYS A 343 8.63 7.01 10.00
CA CYS A 343 7.71 6.01 10.57
C CYS A 343 6.92 6.56 11.77
N LYS A 344 7.58 7.30 12.66
CA LYS A 344 6.90 7.95 13.80
C LYS A 344 5.93 9.05 13.36
N ILE A 345 6.35 9.90 12.42
CA ILE A 345 5.48 10.95 11.85
C ILE A 345 4.26 10.32 11.18
N PHE A 346 4.47 9.23 10.43
CA PHE A 346 3.40 8.48 9.79
C PHE A 346 2.39 7.96 10.82
N LEU A 347 2.88 7.30 11.89
CA LEU A 347 2.03 6.82 12.98
C LEU A 347 1.28 7.95 13.72
N CYS A 348 1.84 9.17 13.78
CA CYS A 348 1.22 10.34 14.39
C CYS A 348 0.18 11.03 13.49
N ARG A 349 0.37 11.01 12.18
CA ARG A 349 -0.50 11.73 11.22
C ARG A 349 -1.61 10.86 10.66
N GLU A 350 -1.26 9.63 10.32
CA GLU A 350 -2.18 8.71 9.66
C GLU A 350 -2.84 7.82 10.70
N ARG A 351 -4.14 7.57 10.52
CA ARG A 351 -4.87 6.65 11.39
C ARG A 351 -4.35 5.23 11.16
N TYR A 352 -3.55 4.73 12.10
CA TYR A 352 -2.87 3.44 12.00
C TYR A 352 -3.83 2.29 11.62
N SER A 353 -5.01 2.25 12.22
CA SER A 353 -6.03 1.24 11.94
C SER A 353 -6.49 1.18 10.48
N PHE A 354 -6.36 2.26 9.72
CA PHE A 354 -6.69 2.28 8.28
C PHE A 354 -5.49 1.97 7.38
N ASN A 355 -4.27 2.24 7.84
CA ASN A 355 -3.06 2.19 7.01
C ASN A 355 -1.97 1.25 7.57
N SER A 356 -2.34 0.20 8.29
CA SER A 356 -1.38 -0.77 8.83
C SER A 356 -0.49 -1.37 7.74
N THR A 357 -1.05 -1.66 6.56
CA THR A 357 -0.29 -2.16 5.40
C THR A 357 0.82 -1.20 4.97
N TYR A 358 0.58 0.11 4.99
CA TYR A 358 1.61 1.08 4.62
C TYR A 358 2.74 1.12 5.66
N PHE A 359 2.40 1.02 6.95
CA PHE A 359 3.41 0.91 8.00
C PHE A 359 4.24 -0.38 7.87
N ASP A 360 3.59 -1.51 7.58
CA ASP A 360 4.26 -2.79 7.34
C ASP A 360 5.23 -2.69 6.14
N ASN A 361 4.83 -1.99 5.09
CA ASN A 361 5.66 -1.72 3.91
C ASN A 361 6.89 -0.86 4.25
N LEU A 362 6.73 0.23 5.02
CA LEU A 362 7.86 1.03 5.51
C LEU A 362 8.82 0.18 6.33
N MET A 363 8.29 -0.63 7.26
CA MET A 363 9.08 -1.55 8.08
C MET A 363 9.82 -2.58 7.23
N ALA A 364 9.21 -3.08 6.16
CA ALA A 364 9.86 -3.98 5.20
C ALA A 364 11.01 -3.27 4.45
N GLY A 365 10.79 -2.04 3.99
CA GLY A 365 11.81 -1.21 3.36
C GLY A 365 13.04 -1.02 4.26
N MET A 366 12.84 -0.63 5.52
CA MET A 366 13.92 -0.48 6.50
C MET A 366 14.72 -1.78 6.72
N ARG A 367 14.03 -2.94 6.75
CA ARG A 367 14.71 -4.26 6.85
C ARG A 367 15.53 -4.57 5.59
N ASN A 368 15.01 -4.24 4.42
CA ASN A 368 15.70 -4.45 3.14
C ASN A 368 16.95 -3.57 3.04
N LYS A 369 16.84 -2.29 3.43
CA LYS A 369 17.97 -1.36 3.56
C LYS A 369 19.02 -1.91 4.51
N GLN A 370 18.60 -2.34 5.71
CA GLN A 370 19.53 -2.91 6.69
C GLN A 370 20.27 -4.14 6.17
N LYS A 371 19.55 -5.12 5.59
CA LYS A 371 20.13 -6.33 5.03
C LYS A 371 21.17 -6.00 3.94
N THR A 372 20.81 -5.10 3.04
CA THR A 372 21.67 -4.69 1.92
C THR A 372 22.94 -4.00 2.43
N TYR A 373 22.79 -3.13 3.44
CA TYR A 373 23.91 -2.44 4.08
C TYR A 373 24.84 -3.39 4.85
N ASP A 374 24.30 -4.36 5.59
CA ASP A 374 25.11 -5.39 6.26
C ASP A 374 25.96 -6.17 5.24
N GLY A 375 25.38 -6.50 4.09
CA GLY A 375 26.10 -7.06 2.95
C GLY A 375 27.22 -6.18 2.41
N HIS A 376 26.93 -4.89 2.27
CA HIS A 376 27.92 -3.90 1.83
C HIS A 376 29.11 -3.83 2.80
N LEU A 377 28.87 -3.83 4.11
CA LEU A 377 29.93 -3.84 5.12
C LEU A 377 30.81 -5.09 5.03
N ILE A 378 30.20 -6.28 4.86
CA ILE A 378 30.94 -7.53 4.65
C ILE A 378 31.82 -7.43 3.39
N ASN A 379 31.27 -6.90 2.28
CA ASN A 379 32.01 -6.70 1.04
C ASN A 379 33.17 -5.69 1.18
N GLN A 380 32.98 -4.60 1.93
CA GLN A 380 34.04 -3.63 2.22
C GLN A 380 35.17 -4.24 3.07
N GLN A 381 34.84 -5.07 4.06
CA GLN A 381 35.82 -5.78 4.87
C GLN A 381 36.66 -6.74 4.00
N HIS A 382 36.05 -7.42 3.04
CA HIS A 382 36.78 -8.26 2.08
C HIS A 382 37.69 -7.47 1.13
N LYS A 383 37.34 -6.23 0.78
CA LYS A 383 38.17 -5.37 -0.08
C LYS A 383 39.37 -4.76 0.65
N THR A 384 39.19 -4.35 1.90
CA THR A 384 40.21 -3.67 2.71
C THR A 384 41.09 -4.64 3.51
N GLY A 385 40.53 -5.78 3.95
CA GLY A 385 41.25 -6.89 4.54
C GLY A 385 41.82 -7.80 3.45
N GLY A 386 42.97 -7.46 2.88
CA GLY A 386 43.58 -8.20 1.78
C GLY A 386 43.69 -9.70 2.05
N LYS A 387 42.83 -10.52 1.42
CA LYS A 387 42.91 -11.99 1.23
C LYS A 387 43.57 -12.80 2.35
N GLY A 388 43.39 -12.42 3.61
CA GLY A 388 43.54 -13.34 4.73
C GLY A 388 42.22 -14.08 4.84
N LEU A 389 42.12 -15.30 4.29
CA LEU A 389 41.01 -16.19 4.65
C LEU A 389 41.03 -16.28 6.17
N ASN A 390 40.10 -15.63 6.84
CA ASN A 390 40.06 -15.58 8.30
C ASN A 390 39.54 -16.95 8.78
N ILE A 391 40.45 -17.94 8.83
CA ILE A 391 40.20 -19.33 9.20
C ILE A 391 40.03 -19.46 10.74
N GLY A 392 39.92 -18.32 11.44
CA GLY A 392 39.82 -18.17 12.89
C GLY A 392 41.16 -17.88 13.56
N ASP A 393 41.15 -17.58 14.86
CA ASP A 393 42.34 -17.23 15.64
C ASP A 393 43.28 -18.42 15.84
N CYS A 394 44.59 -18.19 15.78
CA CYS A 394 45.63 -19.19 16.04
C CYS A 394 45.39 -19.87 17.38
N THR A 395 45.31 -21.20 17.40
CA THR A 395 45.03 -21.97 18.63
C THR A 395 46.20 -21.99 19.62
N ILE A 396 47.35 -21.41 19.24
CA ILE A 396 48.55 -21.33 20.09
C ILE A 396 48.60 -19.96 20.79
N CYS A 397 48.59 -18.86 20.03
CA CYS A 397 48.69 -17.52 20.62
C CYS A 397 47.35 -16.84 20.87
N TRP A 398 46.27 -17.25 20.20
CA TRP A 398 44.94 -16.63 20.27
C TRP A 398 44.91 -15.14 19.91
N GLU A 399 45.99 -14.63 19.30
CA GLU A 399 46.19 -13.20 18.98
C GLU A 399 46.21 -12.91 17.48
N ALA A 400 46.49 -13.91 16.64
CA ALA A 400 46.69 -13.72 15.21
C ALA A 400 45.96 -14.79 14.40
N ASP A 401 45.48 -14.44 13.21
CA ASP A 401 44.73 -15.36 12.35
C ASP A 401 45.54 -16.61 11.98
N ARG A 402 44.82 -17.73 11.86
CA ARG A 402 45.37 -18.98 11.33
C ARG A 402 45.70 -18.79 9.87
N THR A 403 46.99 -18.74 9.59
CA THR A 403 47.52 -18.53 8.24
C THR A 403 48.21 -19.76 7.69
N HIS A 404 48.53 -20.76 8.52
CA HIS A 404 49.38 -21.89 8.15
C HIS A 404 48.71 -23.25 8.37
N VAL A 405 48.80 -24.11 7.35
CA VAL A 405 48.43 -25.53 7.39
C VAL A 405 49.63 -26.37 7.84
N PHE A 406 49.39 -27.44 8.59
CA PHE A 406 50.39 -28.47 8.88
C PHE A 406 50.22 -29.68 7.95
N ILE A 407 51.28 -30.09 7.25
CA ILE A 407 51.29 -31.21 6.31
C ILE A 407 51.94 -32.44 6.97
N PRO A 408 51.37 -33.65 6.86
CA PRO A 408 50.30 -34.05 5.94
C PRO A 408 48.88 -33.96 6.50
N CYS A 409 48.69 -33.63 7.78
CA CYS A 409 47.38 -33.76 8.42
C CYS A 409 46.33 -32.72 7.96
N GLY A 410 46.75 -31.64 7.30
CA GLY A 410 45.85 -30.65 6.68
C GLY A 410 45.23 -29.65 7.66
N HIS A 411 45.58 -29.68 8.95
CA HIS A 411 44.99 -28.76 9.92
C HIS A 411 45.57 -27.35 9.81
N VAL A 412 44.70 -26.37 9.62
CA VAL A 412 45.02 -24.93 9.63
C VAL A 412 44.73 -24.39 11.03
N CYS A 413 45.72 -24.40 11.92
CA CYS A 413 45.52 -24.06 13.34
C CYS A 413 46.51 -23.04 13.91
N ALA A 414 47.51 -22.61 13.14
CA ALA A 414 48.53 -21.67 13.61
C ALA A 414 48.71 -20.44 12.71
N CYS A 415 49.09 -19.32 13.33
CA CYS A 415 49.65 -18.18 12.61
C CYS A 415 51.10 -18.47 12.19
N LEU A 416 51.67 -17.66 11.29
CA LEU A 416 53.04 -17.80 10.77
C LEU A 416 54.11 -17.96 11.85
N SER A 417 54.08 -17.11 12.88
CA SER A 417 55.09 -17.14 13.95
C SER A 417 54.95 -18.41 14.79
N CYS A 418 53.70 -18.81 15.11
CA CYS A 418 53.43 -20.02 15.86
C CYS A 418 53.79 -21.28 15.07
N SER A 419 53.49 -21.34 13.78
CA SER A 419 53.86 -22.48 12.94
C SER A 419 55.37 -22.63 12.81
N GLN A 420 56.11 -21.52 12.67
CA GLN A 420 57.57 -21.55 12.65
C GLN A 420 58.14 -22.10 13.97
N ARG A 421 57.59 -21.70 15.12
CA ARG A 421 58.01 -22.23 16.44
C ARG A 421 57.76 -23.74 16.55
N VAL A 422 56.59 -24.21 16.11
CA VAL A 422 56.26 -25.64 16.09
C VAL A 422 57.20 -26.42 15.16
N MET A 423 57.52 -25.86 13.99
CA MET A 423 58.43 -26.49 13.04
C MET A 423 59.90 -26.45 13.47
N ALA A 424 60.27 -25.54 14.37
CA ALA A 424 61.59 -25.48 14.99
C ALA A 424 61.75 -26.43 16.20
N SER A 425 60.64 -26.91 16.77
CA SER A 425 60.63 -27.82 17.92
C SER A 425 60.35 -29.28 17.50
N GLU A 426 59.35 -29.92 18.09
CA GLU A 426 59.01 -31.33 17.89
C GLU A 426 58.37 -31.64 16.53
N LYS A 427 58.05 -30.62 15.73
CA LYS A 427 57.41 -30.75 14.41
C LYS A 427 56.13 -31.60 14.48
N ARG A 428 55.24 -31.31 15.43
CA ARG A 428 53.92 -31.97 15.56
C ARG A 428 52.79 -30.95 15.43
N CYS A 429 51.75 -31.31 14.70
CA CYS A 429 50.57 -30.46 14.55
C CYS A 429 49.91 -30.21 15.92
N PRO A 430 49.68 -28.95 16.33
CA PRO A 430 49.07 -28.63 17.63
C PRO A 430 47.66 -29.19 17.82
N PHE A 431 46.93 -29.44 16.73
CA PHE A 431 45.54 -29.88 16.78
C PHE A 431 45.39 -31.40 16.93
N CYS A 432 46.11 -32.17 16.11
CA CYS A 432 45.99 -33.64 16.06
C CYS A 432 47.21 -34.41 16.56
N ASN A 433 48.27 -33.69 16.97
CA ASN A 433 49.54 -34.23 17.45
C ASN A 433 50.31 -35.15 16.46
N GLN A 434 49.91 -35.18 15.18
CA GLN A 434 50.61 -35.92 14.12
C GLN A 434 51.90 -35.20 13.73
N LEU A 435 52.92 -35.97 13.31
CA LEU A 435 54.20 -35.44 12.83
C LEU A 435 53.97 -34.60 11.57
N ALA A 436 54.36 -33.33 11.61
CA ALA A 436 54.29 -32.41 10.50
C ALA A 436 55.64 -32.35 9.78
N THR A 437 55.64 -32.57 8.47
CA THR A 437 56.85 -32.43 7.64
C THR A 437 57.13 -30.97 7.28
N MET A 438 56.07 -30.16 7.16
CA MET A 438 56.15 -28.73 6.93
C MET A 438 54.89 -28.01 7.41
N ALA A 439 55.01 -26.70 7.63
CA ALA A 439 53.89 -25.81 7.75
C ALA A 439 53.99 -24.72 6.67
N GLY A 440 52.93 -24.55 5.88
CA GLY A 440 52.90 -23.61 4.76
C GLY A 440 51.65 -22.74 4.80
N PRO A 441 51.63 -21.58 4.12
CA PRO A 441 50.46 -20.72 4.06
C PRO A 441 49.23 -21.48 3.52
N GLY A 442 48.04 -21.15 4.04
CA GLY A 442 46.76 -21.78 3.75
C GLY A 442 46.35 -21.84 2.27
N ASP A 443 47.06 -21.13 1.40
CA ASP A 443 46.93 -21.17 -0.06
C ASP A 443 47.51 -22.45 -0.71
N TRP A 444 48.00 -23.40 0.08
CA TRP A 444 48.54 -24.69 -0.38
C TRP A 444 47.57 -25.55 -1.20
N ILE A 445 46.26 -25.25 -1.22
CA ILE A 445 45.29 -25.86 -2.15
C ILE A 445 45.76 -25.75 -3.62
N LYS A 446 46.61 -24.78 -3.96
CA LYS A 446 47.19 -24.66 -5.30
C LYS A 446 48.35 -25.63 -5.61
N LEU A 447 48.86 -26.39 -4.64
CA LEU A 447 49.96 -27.34 -4.83
C LEU A 447 49.52 -28.75 -5.25
N TYR A 448 48.22 -29.08 -5.14
CA TYR A 448 47.69 -30.39 -5.53
C TYR A 448 46.93 -30.28 -6.85
N LYS A 449 47.58 -30.67 -7.95
CA LYS A 449 46.99 -30.68 -9.31
C LYS A 449 45.96 -31.79 -9.54
N THR A 450 45.69 -32.66 -8.57
CA THR A 450 44.79 -33.79 -8.74
C THR A 450 43.93 -34.03 -7.50
N GLU A 451 42.62 -33.97 -7.70
CA GLU A 451 41.50 -34.19 -6.78
C GLU A 451 41.59 -35.51 -5.97
N THR A 452 42.32 -36.50 -6.48
CA THR A 452 42.46 -37.84 -5.92
C THR A 452 43.30 -37.95 -4.64
N GLN A 453 43.94 -36.89 -4.17
CA GLN A 453 44.76 -36.92 -2.93
C GLN A 453 44.06 -36.35 -1.70
N LEU A 454 42.86 -35.77 -1.83
CA LEU A 454 42.09 -35.23 -0.70
C LEU A 454 41.18 -36.25 0.00
N SER A 455 40.95 -37.42 -0.61
CA SER A 455 40.20 -38.52 -0.01
C SER A 455 41.09 -39.37 0.92
N GLY A 456 41.66 -38.71 1.93
CA GLY A 456 41.98 -39.38 3.20
C GLY A 456 40.68 -39.87 3.88
N PRO A 457 40.79 -40.64 4.97
CA PRO A 457 39.77 -41.57 5.49
C PRO A 457 38.57 -40.89 6.19
N TRP A 458 37.86 -40.03 5.46
CA TRP A 458 36.55 -39.49 5.85
C TRP A 458 35.49 -40.16 4.97
N GLY A 459 34.88 -41.21 5.52
CA GLY A 459 33.97 -42.13 4.83
C GLY A 459 32.56 -41.60 4.54
N PHE A 460 32.43 -40.42 3.94
CA PHE A 460 31.16 -40.03 3.30
C PHE A 460 31.37 -39.97 1.79
N CYS A 461 31.02 -41.08 1.12
CA CYS A 461 31.33 -41.30 -0.28
C CYS A 461 30.49 -40.43 -1.22
N GLU A 462 31.16 -39.91 -2.24
CA GLU A 462 30.59 -39.28 -3.43
C GLU A 462 29.44 -40.11 -4.05
N ASP A 463 29.49 -41.44 -3.90
CA ASP A 463 28.46 -42.36 -4.36
C ASP A 463 27.09 -42.13 -3.70
N HIS A 464 27.04 -41.73 -2.42
CA HIS A 464 25.77 -41.49 -1.73
C HIS A 464 25.10 -40.20 -2.23
N VAL A 465 25.87 -39.13 -2.39
CA VAL A 465 25.39 -37.85 -2.94
C VAL A 465 24.95 -38.04 -4.39
N ARG A 466 25.76 -38.73 -5.20
CA ARG A 466 25.43 -39.04 -6.60
C ARG A 466 24.17 -39.90 -6.73
N ALA A 467 23.96 -40.85 -5.82
CA ALA A 467 22.73 -41.65 -5.78
C ALA A 467 21.50 -40.80 -5.45
N LYS A 468 21.60 -39.91 -4.46
CA LYS A 468 20.50 -39.02 -4.06
C LYS A 468 20.16 -37.98 -5.13
N CYS A 469 21.15 -37.40 -5.81
CA CYS A 469 20.90 -36.50 -6.94
C CYS A 469 20.17 -37.20 -8.09
N LYS A 470 20.50 -38.47 -8.39
CA LYS A 470 19.78 -39.27 -9.40
C LYS A 470 18.34 -39.59 -9.00
N GLU A 471 18.08 -39.77 -7.71
CA GLU A 471 16.74 -40.00 -7.16
C GLU A 471 15.86 -38.76 -7.35
N TYR A 472 16.36 -37.57 -6.96
CA TYR A 472 15.63 -36.32 -7.13
C TYR A 472 15.38 -35.94 -8.60
N ALA A 473 16.37 -36.17 -9.48
CA ALA A 473 16.19 -35.93 -10.92
C ALA A 473 15.04 -36.75 -11.53
N LYS A 474 14.83 -37.99 -11.07
CA LYS A 474 13.71 -38.84 -11.49
C LYS A 474 12.36 -38.31 -10.98
N MET A 475 12.30 -37.84 -9.74
CA MET A 475 11.07 -37.26 -9.17
C MET A 475 10.64 -35.99 -9.92
N ILE A 476 11.60 -35.14 -10.31
CA ILE A 476 11.33 -33.93 -11.10
C ILE A 476 10.83 -34.30 -12.51
N GLN A 477 11.41 -35.33 -13.13
CA GLN A 477 10.96 -35.79 -14.45
C GLN A 477 9.55 -36.37 -14.44
N SER A 478 9.14 -37.07 -13.37
CA SER A 478 7.76 -37.60 -13.28
C SER A 478 6.68 -36.52 -13.19
N LEU A 479 7.02 -35.32 -12.71
CA LEU A 479 6.08 -34.20 -12.64
C LEU A 479 5.78 -33.54 -13.99
N LYS A 480 6.55 -33.88 -15.05
CA LYS A 480 6.35 -33.32 -16.40
C LYS A 480 5.24 -34.01 -17.21
N GLU A 481 4.83 -35.22 -16.82
CA GLU A 481 3.79 -35.98 -17.54
C GLU A 481 2.37 -35.60 -17.11
N ASP A 482 2.22 -34.98 -15.94
CA ASP A 482 0.95 -34.44 -15.45
C ASP A 482 0.68 -33.06 -16.07
N LYS A 483 0.11 -33.06 -17.27
CA LYS A 483 -0.42 -31.83 -17.90
C LYS A 483 -1.55 -31.27 -17.06
N ILE A 484 -1.28 -30.20 -16.32
CA ILE A 484 -2.32 -29.34 -15.75
C ILE A 484 -2.91 -28.53 -16.91
N VAL A 485 -4.13 -28.87 -17.33
CA VAL A 485 -4.90 -28.12 -18.33
C VAL A 485 -5.82 -27.17 -17.57
N PHE A 486 -5.65 -25.86 -17.80
CA PHE A 486 -6.59 -24.84 -17.37
C PHE A 486 -7.51 -24.51 -18.56
N ASP A 487 -8.58 -25.28 -18.70
CA ASP A 487 -9.75 -24.80 -19.44
C ASP A 487 -10.49 -23.79 -18.54
N TRP A 488 -11.31 -22.90 -19.12
CA TRP A 488 -12.17 -21.88 -18.47
C TRP A 488 -11.71 -20.41 -18.57
N PHE A 489 -11.49 -19.90 -19.78
CA PHE A 489 -11.71 -18.48 -20.09
C PHE A 489 -12.35 -18.34 -21.47
N GLU A 490 -13.68 -18.40 -21.54
CA GLU A 490 -14.47 -17.89 -22.68
C GLU A 490 -15.52 -16.89 -22.17
N GLU A 491 -15.51 -15.72 -22.82
CA GLU A 491 -16.60 -14.77 -23.09
C GLU A 491 -17.44 -14.22 -21.91
N LEU A 492 -17.00 -13.05 -21.41
CA LEU A 492 -17.86 -12.07 -20.71
C LEU A 492 -17.90 -10.76 -21.50
N ASP A 493 -18.44 -10.79 -22.71
CA ASP A 493 -18.99 -9.60 -23.36
C ASP A 493 -20.51 -9.66 -23.20
N THR A 494 -21.10 -8.64 -22.58
CA THR A 494 -22.55 -8.46 -22.23
C THR A 494 -23.02 -8.99 -20.86
N LEU A 495 -22.51 -8.42 -19.78
CA LEU A 495 -23.32 -8.23 -18.57
C LEU A 495 -23.74 -6.77 -18.46
N ASP A 496 -24.95 -6.52 -18.93
CA ASP A 496 -25.77 -5.38 -18.59
C ASP A 496 -26.07 -5.44 -17.08
N TYR A 497 -25.32 -4.69 -16.27
CA TYR A 497 -25.57 -4.56 -14.83
C TYR A 497 -26.74 -3.60 -14.59
N GLY A 498 -27.91 -3.95 -15.10
CA GLY A 498 -29.20 -3.44 -14.68
C GLY A 498 -29.71 -4.24 -13.48
N CYS A 499 -29.05 -4.13 -12.33
CA CYS A 499 -29.58 -4.65 -11.06
C CYS A 499 -29.58 -3.55 -10.00
N TYR A 500 -30.34 -2.48 -10.28
CA TYR A 500 -30.92 -1.70 -9.21
C TYR A 500 -31.98 -2.57 -8.55
N ILE A 501 -31.82 -2.81 -7.24
CA ILE A 501 -32.91 -3.21 -6.38
C ILE A 501 -33.99 -2.13 -6.54
N GLN A 502 -35.05 -2.44 -7.28
CA GLN A 502 -36.32 -1.73 -7.14
C GLN A 502 -36.79 -1.98 -5.71
N LEU A 503 -36.38 -1.11 -4.79
CA LEU A 503 -37.07 -0.99 -3.51
C LEU A 503 -38.52 -0.59 -3.85
N PRO A 504 -39.52 -1.32 -3.36
CA PRO A 504 -40.90 -0.93 -3.59
C PRO A 504 -41.11 0.47 -2.99
N ARG A 505 -41.78 1.35 -3.75
CA ARG A 505 -42.38 2.57 -3.22
C ARG A 505 -43.33 2.18 -2.08
N THR A 506 -42.83 2.15 -0.85
CA THR A 506 -43.68 2.15 0.34
C THR A 506 -44.02 3.59 0.64
N SER A 507 -45.28 3.91 0.40
CA SER A 507 -45.99 5.04 0.98
C SER A 507 -45.74 5.15 2.48
N GLU A 508 -45.57 6.39 2.95
CA GLU A 508 -45.86 6.84 4.32
C GLU A 508 -45.24 6.02 5.45
N LEU A 509 -44.04 6.42 5.88
CA LEU A 509 -43.60 6.22 7.27
C LEU A 509 -43.50 7.60 7.93
N ASP A 510 -44.48 7.85 8.80
CA ASP A 510 -44.55 8.99 9.71
C ASP A 510 -43.26 9.11 10.53
N PHE A 511 -42.56 10.22 10.34
CA PHE A 511 -41.55 10.70 11.27
C PHE A 511 -42.26 11.37 12.46
N HIS A 512 -42.60 10.59 13.49
CA HIS A 512 -43.04 11.16 14.76
C HIS A 512 -41.86 11.32 15.73
N SER A 513 -41.58 12.60 16.01
CA SER A 513 -40.86 13.15 17.17
C SER A 513 -40.78 12.25 18.40
N GLN A 514 -39.56 11.91 18.83
CA GLN A 514 -39.25 11.56 20.22
C GLN A 514 -38.12 12.45 20.73
N ILE A 515 -38.51 13.56 21.37
CA ILE A 515 -37.70 14.28 22.35
C ILE A 515 -38.62 14.58 23.56
N LEU A 516 -38.10 14.28 24.76
CA LEU A 516 -38.56 14.58 26.13
C LEU A 516 -39.69 13.73 26.74
N ASP A 517 -39.29 12.75 27.57
CA ASP A 517 -39.58 12.73 29.02
C ASP A 517 -38.88 11.53 29.68
N GLN A 518 -37.83 11.80 30.47
CA GLN A 518 -37.35 10.85 31.48
C GLN A 518 -37.31 11.57 32.82
N ASP A 519 -38.39 11.40 33.58
CA ASP A 519 -38.43 11.65 35.01
C ASP A 519 -38.22 10.34 35.78
N LEU A 520 -37.58 10.51 36.92
CA LEU A 520 -37.11 9.50 37.87
C LEU A 520 -38.23 8.57 38.38
N SER A 521 -37.98 7.25 38.40
CA SER A 521 -38.54 6.38 39.44
C SER A 521 -37.72 5.11 39.62
N THR A 522 -37.15 5.01 40.82
CA THR A 522 -36.73 3.79 41.51
C THR A 522 -37.87 2.77 41.57
N ASP A 523 -37.65 1.49 41.26
CA ASP A 523 -37.62 0.41 42.25
C ASP A 523 -37.40 -0.97 41.59
N GLY A 524 -36.72 -1.85 42.32
CA GLY A 524 -36.25 -3.14 41.83
C GLY A 524 -37.30 -4.26 41.76
N ARG A 525 -36.94 -5.34 41.06
CA ARG A 525 -37.01 -6.74 41.53
C ARG A 525 -36.55 -7.72 40.44
N ASN A 526 -35.67 -8.63 40.87
CA ASN A 526 -35.47 -10.01 40.45
C ASN A 526 -36.45 -10.59 39.41
N SER A 527 -35.93 -11.26 38.39
CA SER A 527 -35.90 -12.75 38.35
C SER A 527 -35.36 -13.30 37.03
N ASP A 528 -34.56 -14.37 37.19
CA ASP A 528 -34.51 -15.58 36.38
C ASP A 528 -33.89 -15.57 34.97
N SER A 529 -32.59 -15.86 35.00
CA SER A 529 -31.96 -17.02 34.34
C SER A 529 -32.74 -17.75 33.24
N ILE A 530 -32.29 -17.60 31.99
CA ILE A 530 -32.37 -18.67 30.99
C ILE A 530 -31.00 -18.85 30.35
N HIS A 531 -30.35 -19.97 30.73
CA HIS A 531 -29.22 -20.52 29.99
C HIS A 531 -29.69 -21.06 28.64
N ARG A 532 -29.11 -20.55 27.55
CA ARG A 532 -28.93 -21.33 26.32
C ARG A 532 -27.46 -21.29 25.92
N GLY A 533 -26.79 -22.41 26.22
CA GLY A 533 -25.47 -22.72 25.69
C GLY A 533 -25.54 -22.92 24.19
N GLY A 534 -24.78 -22.11 23.45
CA GLY A 534 -24.44 -22.33 22.06
C GLY A 534 -22.92 -22.37 21.96
N THR A 535 -22.39 -23.56 21.71
CA THR A 535 -20.97 -23.81 21.48
C THR A 535 -20.50 -23.07 20.22
N LYS A 536 -19.77 -21.97 20.39
CA LYS A 536 -19.03 -21.33 19.28
C LYS A 536 -17.87 -22.23 18.88
N LYS A 537 -18.09 -23.00 17.81
CA LYS A 537 -17.02 -23.62 17.02
C LYS A 537 -16.24 -22.48 16.37
N THR A 538 -14.95 -22.41 16.66
CA THR A 538 -13.99 -21.49 16.05
C THR A 538 -13.90 -21.77 14.55
N MET A 539 -14.34 -20.82 13.72
CA MET A 539 -13.96 -20.77 12.30
C MET A 539 -12.52 -20.26 12.26
N LYS A 540 -11.58 -21.20 12.18
CA LYS A 540 -10.22 -20.94 11.71
C LYS A 540 -10.23 -20.86 10.18
N ASP A 541 -9.47 -19.91 9.68
CA ASP A 541 -8.79 -19.89 8.39
C ASP A 541 -9.69 -20.05 7.14
N ARG A 542 -10.21 -18.91 6.68
CA ARG A 542 -10.47 -18.71 5.25
C ARG A 542 -9.24 -18.04 4.65
N ASP A 543 -8.37 -18.86 4.07
CA ASP A 543 -7.34 -18.42 3.13
C ASP A 543 -8.01 -17.60 2.03
N ARG A 544 -7.65 -16.31 1.97
CA ARG A 544 -7.88 -15.48 0.80
C ARG A 544 -6.84 -15.87 -0.23
N ASN A 545 -7.31 -16.40 -1.35
CA ASN A 545 -6.53 -16.72 -2.54
C ASN A 545 -5.71 -15.50 -3.00
N ALA A 546 -4.44 -15.45 -2.59
CA ALA A 546 -3.39 -14.79 -3.35
C ALA A 546 -2.86 -15.85 -4.33
N LEU A 547 -3.18 -15.68 -5.61
CA LEU A 547 -2.58 -16.47 -6.70
C LEU A 547 -1.10 -16.07 -6.82
N TYR A 548 -0.24 -16.76 -6.08
CA TYR A 548 1.20 -16.70 -6.28
C TYR A 548 1.56 -17.41 -7.59
N PHE A 549 2.31 -16.73 -8.46
CA PHE A 549 3.08 -17.39 -9.51
C PHE A 549 4.06 -18.36 -8.86
N MET A 550 3.90 -19.66 -9.14
CA MET A 550 4.92 -20.65 -8.80
C MET A 550 6.07 -20.55 -9.80
N LEU A 551 7.20 -20.04 -9.34
CA LEU A 551 8.50 -20.34 -9.96
C LEU A 551 8.77 -21.86 -9.79
N PRO A 552 9.25 -22.58 -10.83
CA PRO A 552 9.61 -23.98 -10.67
C PRO A 552 10.81 -24.10 -9.73
N LYS A 553 10.66 -24.86 -8.63
CA LYS A 553 11.75 -25.22 -7.71
C LYS A 553 12.73 -26.22 -8.32
#